data_AF-A0A077FEV0-F1
#
_entry.id   AF-A0A077FEV0-F1
#
_cell.length_a   1.000
_cell.length_b   1.000
_cell.length_c   1.000
_cell.angle_alpha   90.00
_cell.angle_beta   90.00
_cell.angle_gamma   90.00
#
_symmetry.space_group_name_H-M   'P 1'
#
loop_
_entity.id
_entity.type
_entity.pdbx_description
1 polymer ?
#
loop_
_entity_poly.entity_id
_entity_poly.type
_entity_poly.pdbx_seq_one_letter_code
_entity_poly.pdbx_strand_id
1 'polypeptide(L)'
;MRFLILRRRKLGVAIPTDQLRRMQPLAGDIQISECHDAGLGRSTISAWIFGSGPGPDVFPRLLDVKITGMAQVGMNLAGIEEVDGAYYAQSWWCRVES
;
A
#
# COMPACT_ATOMS: atom_id res chain seq x y z
N MET A 1 0.29 -12.33 -9.11
CA MET A 1 -0.30 -13.07 -7.99
C MET A 1 -1.27 -12.11 -7.33
N ARG A 2 -2.56 -12.43 -7.37
CA ARG A 2 -3.62 -11.47 -7.04
C ARG A 2 -3.84 -11.41 -5.53
N PHE A 3 -3.87 -10.20 -4.99
CA PHE A 3 -4.06 -9.93 -3.57
C PHE A 3 -5.36 -9.17 -3.33
N LEU A 4 -5.98 -9.42 -2.18
CA LEU A 4 -6.97 -8.55 -1.57
C LEU A 4 -6.25 -7.56 -0.64
N ILE A 5 -6.31 -6.28 -0.98
CA ILE A 5 -5.50 -5.21 -0.39
C ILE A 5 -6.38 -4.26 0.40
N LEU A 6 -6.05 -4.06 1.68
CA LEU A 6 -6.71 -3.09 2.56
C LEU A 6 -5.70 -2.11 3.14
N ARG A 7 -5.93 -0.80 2.92
CA ARG A 7 -5.27 0.25 3.71
C ARG A 7 -5.75 0.16 5.16
N ARG A 8 -4.81 0.18 6.10
CA ARG A 8 -5.08 0.10 7.54
C ARG A 8 -4.92 1.44 8.25
N ARG A 9 -4.46 2.47 7.55
CA ARG A 9 -4.45 3.85 8.04
C ARG A 9 -5.11 4.77 7.02
N LYS A 10 -5.64 5.88 7.50
CA LYS A 10 -6.11 7.00 6.69
C LYS A 10 -5.40 8.25 7.20
N LEU A 11 -4.54 8.85 6.37
CA LEU A 11 -3.75 10.04 6.71
C LEU A 11 -2.98 9.86 8.04
N GLY A 12 -2.25 8.74 8.20
CA GLY A 12 -1.46 8.48 9.41
C GLY A 12 -2.23 7.77 10.54
N VAL A 13 -3.56 7.91 10.57
CA VAL A 13 -4.41 7.42 11.66
C VAL A 13 -4.84 5.98 11.40
N ALA A 14 -4.64 5.10 12.38
CA ALA A 14 -5.10 3.72 12.29
C ALA A 14 -6.63 3.64 12.15
N ILE A 15 -7.09 2.87 11.17
CA ILE A 15 -8.52 2.63 10.95
C ILE A 15 -9.00 1.61 12.00
N PRO A 16 -10.09 1.89 12.74
CA PRO A 16 -10.65 0.95 13.70
C PRO A 16 -11.03 -0.40 13.08
N THR A 17 -10.86 -1.48 13.85
CA THR A 17 -11.05 -2.86 13.37
C THR A 17 -12.47 -3.14 12.88
N ASP A 18 -13.49 -2.56 13.51
CA ASP A 18 -14.89 -2.66 13.12
C ASP A 18 -15.15 -2.01 11.75
N GLN A 19 -14.49 -0.89 11.47
CA GLN A 19 -14.54 -0.24 10.16
C GLN A 19 -13.80 -1.05 9.10
N LEU A 20 -12.60 -1.55 9.42
CA LEU A 20 -11.81 -2.40 8.51
C LEU A 20 -12.59 -3.63 8.03
N ARG A 21 -13.39 -4.25 8.90
CA ARG A 21 -14.21 -5.42 8.54
C ARG A 21 -15.30 -5.11 7.52
N ARG A 22 -15.72 -3.85 7.41
CA ARG A 22 -16.78 -3.39 6.48
C ARG A 22 -16.21 -2.83 5.19
N MET A 23 -14.90 -2.57 5.14
CA MET A 23 -14.24 -2.06 3.94
C MET A 23 -14.11 -3.16 2.89
N GLN A 24 -14.44 -2.82 1.65
CA GLN A 24 -14.18 -3.70 0.51
C GLN A 24 -12.68 -3.67 0.20
N PRO A 25 -11.99 -4.83 0.20
CA PRO A 25 -10.60 -4.90 -0.24
C PRO A 25 -10.50 -4.61 -1.74
N LEU A 26 -9.39 -3.99 -2.14
CA LEU A 26 -9.05 -3.84 -3.55
C LEU A 26 -8.34 -5.09 -4.04
N ALA A 27 -8.88 -5.74 -5.07
CA ALA A 27 -8.25 -6.90 -5.69
C ALA A 27 -7.27 -6.44 -6.77
N GLY A 28 -6.01 -6.89 -6.69
CA GLY A 28 -5.00 -6.54 -7.69
C GLY A 28 -3.64 -7.19 -7.46
N ASP A 29 -2.76 -7.07 -8.44
CA ASP A 29 -1.36 -7.46 -8.29
C ASP A 29 -0.59 -6.35 -7.57
N ILE A 30 0.24 -6.72 -6.60
CA ILE A 30 1.13 -5.78 -5.93
C ILE A 30 2.50 -5.88 -6.59
N GLN A 31 3.04 -4.74 -7.01
CA GLN A 31 4.42 -4.64 -7.44
C GLN A 31 5.23 -3.91 -6.37
N ILE A 32 6.40 -4.45 -6.07
CA ILE A 32 7.37 -3.86 -5.14
C ILE A 32 8.69 -3.74 -5.88
N SER A 33 9.26 -2.54 -5.95
CA SER A 33 10.52 -2.30 -6.65
C SER A 33 11.22 -1.05 -6.12
N GLU A 34 12.52 -0.95 -6.36
CA GLU A 34 13.25 0.29 -6.14
C GLU A 34 12.90 1.30 -7.24
N CYS A 35 12.46 2.49 -6.84
CA CYS A 35 12.08 3.57 -7.75
C CYS A 35 12.60 4.90 -7.21
N HIS A 36 13.04 5.79 -8.11
CA HIS A 36 13.34 7.17 -7.74
C HIS A 36 12.03 7.90 -7.39
N ASP A 37 11.99 8.52 -6.21
CA ASP A 37 10.89 9.39 -5.80
C ASP A 37 11.34 10.84 -5.82
N ALA A 38 10.67 11.66 -6.63
CA ALA A 38 11.02 13.06 -6.80
C ALA A 38 10.72 13.90 -5.56
N GLY A 39 9.66 13.58 -4.81
CA GLY A 39 9.26 14.34 -3.63
C GLY A 39 10.23 14.15 -2.45
N LEU A 40 10.81 12.96 -2.32
CA LEU A 40 11.85 12.64 -1.34
C LEU A 40 13.27 12.90 -1.84
N GLY A 41 13.44 13.16 -3.14
CA GLY A 41 14.75 13.43 -3.77
C GLY A 41 15.71 12.25 -3.75
N ARG A 42 15.21 11.01 -3.64
CA ARG A 42 16.03 9.78 -3.53
C ARG A 42 15.28 8.54 -4.01
N SER A 43 16.01 7.45 -4.20
CA SER A 43 15.40 6.14 -4.41
C SER A 43 14.72 5.62 -3.14
N THR A 44 13.58 4.94 -3.34
CA THR A 44 12.85 4.23 -2.30
C THR A 44 12.47 2.84 -2.79
N ILE A 45 12.34 1.89 -1.87
CA ILE A 45 11.57 0.68 -2.16
C ILE A 45 10.10 1.08 -2.11
N SER A 46 9.44 1.06 -3.25
CA SER A 46 8.06 1.48 -3.44
C SER A 46 7.15 0.28 -3.68
N ALA A 47 5.92 0.32 -3.18
CA ALA A 47 4.87 -0.63 -3.50
C ALA A 47 3.66 0.09 -4.12
N TRP A 48 3.10 -0.50 -5.16
CA TRP A 48 1.89 -0.02 -5.82
C TRP A 48 1.05 -1.19 -6.33
N ILE A 49 -0.20 -0.89 -6.66
CA ILE A 49 -1.14 -1.86 -7.22
C ILE A 49 -1.03 -1.74 -8.74
N PHE A 50 -0.56 -2.78 -9.40
CA PHE A 50 -0.33 -2.76 -10.84
C PHE A 50 -1.65 -2.60 -11.59
N GLY A 51 -1.79 -1.50 -12.32
CA GLY A 51 -2.92 -1.24 -13.22
C GLY A 51 -2.60 -1.68 -14.65
N SER A 52 -3.60 -2.23 -15.36
CA SER A 52 -3.45 -2.72 -16.73
C SER A 52 -3.52 -1.63 -17.81
N GLY A 53 -3.52 -0.34 -17.44
CA GLY A 53 -3.68 0.76 -18.38
C GLY A 53 -3.08 2.07 -17.92
N PRO A 54 -2.94 3.06 -18.82
CA PRO A 54 -2.45 4.39 -18.47
C PRO A 54 -3.45 5.08 -17.54
N GLY A 55 -2.99 5.42 -16.34
CA GLY A 55 -3.79 6.08 -15.32
C GLY A 55 -2.99 6.24 -14.03
N PRO A 56 -3.46 7.11 -13.11
CA PRO A 56 -2.86 7.21 -11.79
C PRO A 56 -3.04 5.88 -11.02
N ASP A 57 -2.11 5.61 -10.11
CA ASP A 57 -2.23 4.48 -9.20
C ASP A 57 -3.53 4.62 -8.36
N VAL A 58 -4.22 3.49 -8.13
CA VAL A 58 -5.50 3.50 -7.41
C VAL A 58 -5.34 4.02 -5.97
N PHE A 59 -4.21 3.69 -5.35
CA PHE A 59 -3.73 4.30 -4.12
C PHE A 59 -2.43 5.03 -4.43
N PRO A 60 -2.09 6.11 -3.70
CA PRO A 60 -0.74 6.64 -3.73
C PRO A 60 0.28 5.53 -3.48
N ARG A 61 1.45 5.62 -4.13
CA ARG A 61 2.51 4.63 -3.90
C ARG A 61 2.90 4.65 -2.43
N LEU A 62 3.04 3.45 -1.86
CA LEU A 62 3.63 3.31 -0.55
C LEU A 62 5.15 3.41 -0.74
N LEU A 63 5.77 4.45 -0.19
CA LEU A 63 7.21 4.73 -0.27
C LEU A 63 7.91 4.20 0.99
N ASP A 64 9.22 3.97 0.89
CA ASP A 64 10.06 3.39 1.96
C ASP A 64 9.48 2.11 2.58
N VAL A 65 8.97 1.24 1.70
CA VAL A 65 8.22 0.05 2.09
C VAL A 65 9.07 -0.89 2.92
N LYS A 66 8.47 -1.35 4.01
CA LYS A 66 8.97 -2.44 4.84
C LYS A 66 7.87 -3.49 5.00
N ILE A 67 8.25 -4.76 4.86
CA ILE A 67 7.41 -5.88 5.28
C ILE A 67 7.54 -5.98 6.80
N THR A 68 6.46 -5.71 7.52
CA THR A 68 6.44 -5.71 9.00
C THR A 68 5.86 -6.98 9.59
N GLY A 69 5.27 -7.84 8.75
CA GLY A 69 4.80 -9.17 9.10
C GLY A 69 4.40 -9.92 7.84
N MET A 70 4.66 -11.23 7.81
CA MET A 70 4.33 -12.10 6.70
C MET A 70 4.00 -13.49 7.22
N ALA A 71 2.97 -14.09 6.67
CA ALA A 71 2.61 -15.50 6.84
C ALA A 71 2.20 -16.09 5.49
N GLN A 72 1.81 -17.36 5.48
CA GLN A 72 1.51 -18.09 4.24
C GLN A 72 0.46 -17.40 3.36
N VAL A 73 -0.54 -16.74 3.96
CA VAL A 73 -1.69 -16.18 3.24
C VAL A 73 -1.67 -14.65 3.12
N GLY A 74 -0.63 -13.98 3.60
CA GLY A 74 -0.58 -12.53 3.48
C GLY A 74 0.60 -11.85 4.16
N MET A 75 0.74 -10.57 3.85
CA MET A 75 1.82 -9.70 4.34
C MET A 75 1.27 -8.33 4.73
N ASN A 76 1.93 -7.71 5.72
CA ASN A 76 1.70 -6.35 6.13
C ASN A 76 2.82 -5.45 5.61
N LEU A 77 2.49 -4.57 4.68
CA LEU A 77 3.38 -3.53 4.18
C LEU A 77 3.22 -2.27 5.03
N ALA A 78 4.31 -1.61 5.36
CA ALA A 78 4.31 -0.31 6.02
C ALA A 78 5.26 0.65 5.31
N GLY A 79 4.92 1.93 5.29
CA GLY A 79 5.69 2.97 4.61
C GLY A 79 5.02 4.33 4.78
N ILE A 80 5.26 5.23 3.84
CA ILE A 80 4.59 6.53 3.76
C ILE A 80 3.87 6.70 2.43
N GLU A 81 2.68 7.30 2.45
CA GLU A 81 1.99 7.77 1.24
C GLU A 81 2.08 9.29 1.20
N GLU A 82 2.35 9.86 0.03
CA GLU A 82 2.16 11.28 -0.24
C GLU A 82 0.69 11.52 -0.60
N VAL A 83 0.03 12.42 0.13
CA VAL A 83 -1.35 12.82 -0.10
C VAL A 83 -1.43 14.33 0.02
N ASP A 84 -1.80 15.00 -1.07
CA ASP A 84 -1.95 16.46 -1.15
C ASP A 84 -0.69 17.21 -0.65
N GLY A 85 0.51 16.75 -1.02
CA GLY A 85 1.79 17.36 -0.65
C GLY A 85 2.28 17.03 0.77
N ALA A 86 1.53 16.23 1.54
CA ALA A 86 1.90 15.80 2.88
C ALA A 86 2.19 14.30 2.94
N TYR A 87 3.21 13.92 3.71
CA TYR A 87 3.58 12.51 3.89
C TYR A 87 2.94 11.93 5.14
N TYR A 88 2.21 10.84 4.96
CA TYR A 88 1.52 10.15 6.05
C TYR A 88 2.01 8.72 6.21
N ALA A 89 2.24 8.31 7.46
CA ALA A 89 2.47 6.91 7.78
C ALA A 89 1.29 6.06 7.31
N GLN A 90 1.58 4.97 6.61
CA GLN A 90 0.57 4.11 6.04
C GLN A 90 0.95 2.63 6.19
N SER A 91 -0.06 1.76 6.18
CA SER A 91 0.15 0.33 6.13
C SER A 91 -0.94 -0.38 5.32
N TRP A 92 -0.54 -1.38 4.54
CA TRP A 92 -1.44 -2.20 3.74
C TRP A 92 -1.42 -3.64 4.25
N TRP A 93 -2.61 -4.22 4.44
CA TRP A 93 -2.76 -5.66 4.61
C TRP A 93 -3.08 -6.30 3.26
N CYS A 94 -2.18 -7.17 2.82
CA CYS A 94 -2.20 -7.78 1.50
C CYS A 94 -2.32 -9.29 1.69
N ARG A 95 -3.52 -9.84 1.50
CA ARG A 95 -3.75 -11.29 1.58
C ARG A 95 -3.96 -11.88 0.20
N VAL A 96 -3.57 -13.13 0.01
CA VAL A 96 -3.82 -13.84 -1.26
C VAL A 96 -5.33 -13.91 -1.49
N GLU A 97 -5.77 -13.65 -2.72
CA GLU A 97 -7.15 -13.91 -3.13
C GLU A 97 -7.33 -15.43 -3.24
N SER A 98 -8.11 -16.00 -2.33
CA SER A 98 -8.41 -17.44 -2.21
C SER A 98 -9.76 -17.80 -2.80
#